data_AF-A0A537QLN4-F1
#
_entry.id   AF-A0A537QLN4-F1
#
_cell.length_a   1.000
_cell.length_b   1.000
_cell.length_c   1.000
_cell.angle_alpha   90.00
_cell.angle_beta   90.00
_cell.angle_gamma   90.00
#
_symmetry.space_group_name_H-M   'P 1'
#
loop_
_entity.id
_entity.type
_entity.pdbx_description
1 polymer ?
#
loop_
_entity_poly.entity_id
_entity_poly.type
_entity_poly.pdbx_seq_one_letter_code
_entity_poly.pdbx_strand_id
1 'polypeptide(L)'
;MNYSRAALSIALAIISSTALAADYPAPKQADWVARDFKLHSGETMPELRLHYTTVGEPGGQPVLVLHGSGGSAASMLTPGFAAELFGSGQPLDASKYYIIIPDG
;
A
#
# COMPACT_ATOMS: atom_id res chain seq x y z
N MET A 1 -5.26 -45.47 -24.08
CA MET A 1 -4.28 -44.95 -23.10
C MET A 1 -4.33 -43.42 -23.11
N ASN A 2 -5.52 -42.84 -22.88
CA ASN A 2 -5.79 -41.43 -23.19
C ASN A 2 -6.46 -40.70 -22.00
N TYR A 3 -7.19 -41.44 -21.16
CA TYR A 3 -7.85 -40.92 -19.96
C TYR A 3 -6.87 -40.50 -18.85
N SER A 4 -5.69 -41.12 -18.79
CA SER A 4 -4.66 -40.82 -17.78
C SER A 4 -4.00 -39.45 -17.97
N ARG A 5 -3.87 -38.99 -19.23
CA ARG A 5 -3.32 -37.66 -19.54
C ARG A 5 -4.31 -36.55 -19.21
N ALA A 6 -5.60 -36.78 -19.48
CA ALA A 6 -6.67 -35.82 -19.17
C ALA A 6 -6.88 -35.64 -17.65
N ALA A 7 -6.80 -36.72 -16.87
CA ALA A 7 -6.91 -36.65 -15.41
C ALA A 7 -5.74 -35.88 -14.77
N LEU A 8 -4.53 -36.03 -15.31
CA LEU A 8 -3.34 -35.31 -14.82
C LEU A 8 -3.40 -33.80 -15.14
N SER A 9 -3.98 -33.42 -16.28
CA SER A 9 -4.18 -32.01 -16.65
C SER A 9 -5.22 -31.31 -15.78
N ILE A 10 -6.27 -32.01 -15.34
CA ILE A 10 -7.29 -31.46 -14.43
C ILE A 10 -6.70 -31.27 -13.02
N ALA A 11 -5.89 -32.22 -12.54
CA ALA A 11 -5.25 -32.11 -11.23
C ALA A 11 -4.28 -30.91 -11.14
N LEU A 12 -3.56 -30.58 -12.21
CA LEU A 12 -2.63 -29.45 -12.24
C LEU A 12 -3.33 -28.08 -12.25
N ALA A 13 -4.55 -27.99 -12.79
CA ALA A 13 -5.34 -26.76 -12.81
C ALA A 13 -5.90 -26.37 -11.43
N ILE A 14 -6.08 -27.33 -10.51
CA ILE A 14 -6.64 -27.09 -9.17
C ILE A 14 -5.60 -26.50 -8.21
N ILE A 15 -4.31 -26.59 -8.52
CA ILE A 15 -3.20 -26.06 -7.70
C ILE A 15 -2.85 -24.61 -8.09
N SER A 16 -3.64 -23.98 -8.97
CA SER A 16 -3.43 -22.59 -9.37
C SER A 16 -3.84 -21.65 -8.22
N SER A 17 -2.87 -21.46 -7.32
CA SER A 17 -2.62 -20.21 -6.60
C SER A 17 -3.75 -19.68 -5.72
N THR A 18 -3.83 -20.15 -4.48
CA THR A 18 -4.33 -19.30 -3.40
C THR A 18 -3.32 -18.17 -3.19
N ALA A 19 -3.44 -17.08 -3.96
CA ALA A 19 -2.77 -15.84 -3.62
C ALA A 19 -3.36 -15.39 -2.27
N LEU A 20 -2.54 -15.40 -1.21
CA LEU A 20 -2.90 -14.75 0.04
C LEU A 20 -3.01 -13.25 -0.28
N ALA A 21 -4.25 -12.78 -0.37
CA ALA A 21 -4.50 -11.35 -0.46
C ALA A 21 -3.97 -10.68 0.81
N ALA A 22 -3.58 -9.41 0.70
CA ALA A 22 -3.34 -8.60 1.88
C ALA A 22 -4.61 -8.60 2.75
N ASP A 23 -4.49 -8.95 4.03
CA ASP A 23 -5.61 -8.94 5.00
C ASP A 23 -5.99 -7.51 5.46
N TYR A 24 -5.70 -6.50 4.63
CA TYR A 24 -5.97 -5.08 4.86
C TYR A 24 -6.53 -4.42 3.58
N PRO A 25 -7.22 -3.27 3.70
CA PRO A 25 -7.84 -2.60 2.55
C PRO A 25 -6.85 -2.28 1.42
N ALA A 26 -7.30 -2.32 0.17
CA ALA A 26 -6.43 -2.04 -0.97
C ALA A 26 -5.83 -0.62 -0.88
N PRO A 27 -4.50 -0.45 -1.10
CA PRO A 27 -3.88 0.87 -1.11
C PRO A 27 -4.44 1.77 -2.22
N LYS A 28 -4.61 3.06 -1.93
CA LYS A 28 -5.07 4.09 -2.89
C LYS A 28 -3.98 5.15 -3.05
N GLN A 29 -3.60 5.45 -4.29
CA GLN A 29 -2.59 6.46 -4.62
C GLN A 29 -3.24 7.77 -5.07
N ALA A 30 -2.61 8.89 -4.72
CA ALA A 30 -3.01 10.20 -5.17
C ALA A 30 -1.86 11.21 -5.02
N ASP A 31 -2.06 12.41 -5.56
CA ASP A 31 -1.14 13.53 -5.42
C ASP A 31 -1.83 14.67 -4.66
N TRP A 32 -1.06 15.36 -3.83
CA TRP A 32 -1.46 16.65 -3.26
C TRP A 32 -0.54 17.74 -3.79
N VAL A 33 -1.12 18.86 -4.23
CA VAL A 33 -0.38 19.99 -4.79
C VAL A 33 -0.51 21.19 -3.86
N ALA A 34 0.60 21.60 -3.25
CA ALA A 34 0.73 22.91 -2.62
C ALA A 34 1.14 23.94 -3.67
N ARG A 35 0.37 25.02 -3.80
CA ARG A 35 0.74 26.17 -4.63
C ARG A 35 1.55 27.16 -3.82
N ASP A 36 2.48 27.84 -4.47
CA ASP A 36 3.32 28.89 -3.89
C ASP A 36 4.02 28.42 -2.59
N PHE A 37 4.59 27.21 -2.63
CA PHE A 37 5.22 26.61 -1.47
C PHE A 37 6.53 27.31 -1.14
N LYS A 38 6.59 27.94 0.04
CA LYS A 38 7.77 28.64 0.52
C LYS A 38 8.70 27.68 1.24
N LEU A 39 9.87 27.45 0.65
CA LEU A 39 10.96 26.69 1.27
C LEU A 39 11.55 27.46 2.45
N HIS A 40 12.21 26.74 3.36
CA HIS A 40 12.89 27.37 4.51
C HIS A 40 13.98 28.37 4.08
N SER A 41 14.58 28.18 2.90
CA SER A 41 15.52 29.14 2.29
C SER A 41 14.89 30.50 1.93
N GLY A 42 13.56 30.58 1.88
CA GLY A 42 12.82 31.76 1.43
C GLY A 42 12.42 31.72 -0.05
N GLU A 43 12.97 30.80 -0.83
CA GLU A 43 12.53 30.52 -2.21
C GLU A 43 11.08 30.04 -2.23
N THR A 44 10.33 30.42 -3.27
CA THR A 44 8.95 29.99 -3.46
C THR A 44 8.85 29.12 -4.71
N MET A 45 8.43 27.87 -4.52
CA MET A 45 8.09 26.96 -5.61
C MET A 45 6.65 27.21 -6.04
N PRO A 46 6.37 27.47 -7.34
CA PRO A 46 5.00 27.69 -7.82
C PRO A 46 4.06 26.52 -7.50
N GLU A 47 4.58 25.30 -7.61
CA GLU A 47 3.88 24.07 -7.22
C GLU A 47 4.86 23.09 -6.57
N LEU A 48 4.52 22.61 -5.38
CA LEU A 48 5.11 21.43 -4.76
C LEU A 48 4.07 20.30 -4.81
N ARG A 49 4.37 19.23 -5.54
CA ARG A 49 3.50 18.06 -5.67
C ARG A 49 4.05 16.91 -4.83
N LEU A 50 3.24 16.44 -3.88
CA LEU A 50 3.56 15.30 -3.02
C LEU A 50 2.71 14.10 -3.45
N HIS A 51 3.36 13.06 -3.96
CA HIS A 51 2.72 11.78 -4.17
C HIS A 51 2.54 11.06 -2.83
N TYR A 52 1.42 10.37 -2.66
CA TYR A 52 1.17 9.58 -1.46
C TYR A 52 0.31 8.35 -1.74
N THR A 53 0.48 7.36 -0.89
CA THR A 53 -0.37 6.17 -0.82
C THR A 53 -1.13 6.14 0.49
N THR A 54 -2.38 5.68 0.47
CA THR A 54 -3.21 5.52 1.66
C THR A 54 -3.74 4.10 1.79
N VAL A 55 -3.97 3.68 3.03
CA VAL A 55 -4.60 2.39 3.35
C VAL A 55 -5.67 2.64 4.41
N GLY A 56 -6.87 2.10 4.19
CA GLY A 56 -8.04 2.37 5.03
C GLY A 56 -8.92 3.50 4.51
N GLU A 57 -9.87 3.93 5.32
CA GLU A 57 -10.87 4.92 4.94
C GLU A 57 -10.56 6.31 5.53
N PRO A 58 -10.77 7.43 4.80
CA PRO A 58 -10.41 8.78 5.25
C PRO A 58 -11.07 9.25 6.56
N GLY A 59 -12.15 8.59 7.00
CA GLY A 59 -12.81 8.87 8.27
C GLY A 59 -12.15 8.21 9.49
N GLY A 60 -11.17 7.32 9.28
CA GLY A 60 -10.38 6.70 10.35
C GLY A 60 -9.37 7.66 10.98
N GLN A 61 -8.80 7.27 12.13
CA GLN A 61 -7.78 8.09 12.78
C GLN A 61 -6.50 8.14 11.92
N PRO A 62 -5.99 9.32 11.55
CA PRO A 62 -4.86 9.44 10.64
C PRO A 62 -3.55 8.99 11.31
N VAL A 63 -2.76 8.19 10.59
CA VAL A 63 -1.42 7.77 10.98
C VAL A 63 -0.46 8.02 9.82
N LEU A 64 0.59 8.79 10.06
CA LEU A 64 1.63 9.06 9.08
C LEU A 64 2.76 8.04 9.22
N VAL A 65 3.07 7.33 8.13
CA VAL A 65 4.20 6.39 8.06
C VAL A 65 5.22 6.93 7.08
N LEU A 66 6.49 7.02 7.50
CA LEU A 66 7.58 7.59 6.71
C LEU A 66 8.60 6.50 6.36
N HIS A 67 8.97 6.44 5.09
CA HIS A 67 10.05 5.57 4.63
C HIS A 67 11.42 6.22 4.84
N GLY A 68 12.49 5.41 4.73
CA GLY A 68 13.87 5.91 4.77
C GLY A 68 14.26 6.70 3.51
N SER A 69 15.42 7.35 3.56
CA SER A 69 15.96 8.16 2.44
C SER A 69 16.04 7.38 1.13
N GLY A 70 15.51 7.95 0.06
CA GLY A 70 15.47 7.32 -1.28
C GLY A 70 14.44 6.18 -1.42
N GLY A 71 13.64 5.94 -0.38
CA GLY A 71 12.54 4.99 -0.41
C GLY A 71 11.27 5.56 -1.05
N SER A 72 10.21 4.75 -0.97
CA SER A 72 8.83 5.12 -1.31
C SER A 72 7.86 4.25 -0.52
N ALA A 73 6.56 4.53 -0.64
CA ALA A 73 5.48 3.77 -0.03
C ALA A 73 5.53 2.27 -0.38
N ALA A 74 6.08 1.90 -1.53
CA ALA A 74 6.24 0.51 -1.93
C ALA A 74 7.01 -0.32 -0.89
N SER A 75 8.02 0.27 -0.22
CA SER A 75 8.79 -0.39 0.84
C SER A 75 7.95 -0.70 2.09
N MET A 76 6.87 0.05 2.32
CA MET A 76 5.96 -0.08 3.45
C MET A 76 4.72 -0.93 3.11
N LEU A 77 4.57 -1.41 1.86
CA LEU A 77 3.44 -2.25 1.42
C LEU A 77 3.81 -3.73 1.27
N THR A 78 5.03 -4.10 1.67
CA THR A 78 5.53 -5.48 1.61
C THR A 78 4.86 -6.35 2.68
N PRO A 79 4.83 -7.70 2.50
CA PRO A 79 4.32 -8.60 3.53
C PRO A 79 5.04 -8.43 4.89
N GLY A 80 6.36 -8.22 4.88
CA GLY A 80 7.13 -8.05 6.11
C GLY A 80 6.87 -6.72 6.86
N PHE A 81 6.04 -5.84 6.32
CA PHE A 81 5.65 -4.58 6.96
C PHE A 81 4.13 -4.46 7.05
N ALA A 82 3.46 -4.34 5.91
CA ALA A 82 2.03 -4.06 5.87
C ALA A 82 1.18 -5.23 6.35
N ALA A 83 1.55 -6.46 6.02
CA ALA A 83 0.79 -7.63 6.47
C ALA A 83 0.98 -7.94 7.96
N GLU A 84 1.95 -7.31 8.63
CA GLU A 84 2.16 -7.41 10.08
C GLU A 84 1.53 -6.24 10.85
N LEU A 85 1.27 -5.12 10.17
CA LEU A 85 0.83 -3.88 10.81
C LEU A 85 -0.60 -3.46 10.46
N PHE A 86 -1.08 -3.67 9.23
CA PHE A 86 -2.30 -3.03 8.72
C PHE A 86 -3.56 -3.92 8.74
N GLY A 87 -3.41 -5.21 8.97
CA GLY A 87 -4.52 -6.16 9.04
C GLY A 87 -5.43 -5.97 10.25
N SER A 88 -6.60 -6.61 10.22
CA SER A 88 -7.56 -6.50 11.32
C SER A 88 -6.96 -6.99 12.65
N GLY A 89 -7.07 -6.16 13.70
CA GLY A 89 -6.51 -6.44 15.03
C GLY A 89 -5.00 -6.20 15.18
N GLN A 90 -4.29 -5.83 14.10
CA GLN A 90 -2.86 -5.50 14.14
C GLN A 90 -2.60 -4.08 14.69
N PRO A 91 -1.35 -3.73 15.02
CA PRO A 91 -1.04 -2.45 15.67
C PRO A 91 -1.54 -1.21 14.94
N LEU A 92 -1.53 -1.23 13.61
CA LEU A 92 -2.00 -0.16 12.72
C LEU A 92 -3.18 -0.64 11.85
N ASP A 93 -4.09 -1.41 12.44
CA ASP A 93 -5.31 -1.93 11.82
C ASP A 93 -6.04 -0.89 10.95
N ALA A 94 -5.95 -1.08 9.63
CA ALA A 94 -6.47 -0.15 8.64
C ALA A 94 -8.01 -0.20 8.47
N SER A 95 -8.71 -1.03 9.27
CA SER A 95 -10.15 -0.88 9.46
C SER A 95 -10.52 0.25 10.43
N LYS A 96 -9.54 0.73 11.23
CA LYS A 96 -9.71 1.80 12.24
C LYS A 96 -8.90 3.04 11.91
N TYR A 97 -7.69 2.84 11.40
CA TYR A 97 -6.77 3.91 11.07
C TYR A 97 -6.80 4.24 9.57
N TYR A 98 -6.53 5.51 9.28
CA TYR A 98 -6.25 5.98 7.93
C TYR A 98 -4.73 6.16 7.78
N ILE A 99 -4.08 5.16 7.21
CA ILE A 99 -2.63 5.16 7.04
C ILE A 99 -2.27 6.02 5.84
N ILE A 100 -1.35 6.96 6.00
CA ILE A 100 -0.89 7.89 4.97
C ILE A 100 0.62 7.72 4.82
N ILE A 101 1.07 7.42 3.61
CA ILE A 101 2.47 7.15 3.27
C ILE A 101 2.89 8.09 2.13
N PRO A 102 3.46 9.27 2.43
CA PRO A 102 3.97 10.18 1.41
C PRO A 102 5.30 9.68 0.85
N ASP A 103 5.52 9.88 -0.45
CA ASP A 103 6.76 9.52 -1.15
C ASP A 103 7.80 10.66 -1.18
N GLY A 104 7.31 11.91 -1.13
CA GLY A 104 8.16 13.11 -1.10
C GLY A 104 8.80 13.48 -2.44
#